data_AF-A0A7S0B7M0-F1
#
_entry.id   AF-A0A7S0B7M0-F1
#
_cell.length_a   1.000
_cell.length_b   1.000
_cell.length_c   1.000
_cell.angle_alpha   90.00
_cell.angle_beta   90.00
_cell.angle_gamma   90.00
#
_symmetry.space_group_name_H-M   'P 1'
#
loop_
_entity.id
_entity.type
_entity.pdbx_description
1 polymer ?
#
loop_
_entity_poly.entity_id
_entity_poly.type
_entity_poly.pdbx_seq_one_letter_code
_entity_poly.pdbx_strand_id
1 'polypeptide(L)'
;EGLRLLQDTQDIEVRAEAFAVDVVPEFPGGSRGLDFGDIRVGTTGEQQFSLTNNGKYAVTYELRVRRRVIRDILAVEAQKGDDGTTALQPGQKRVVKVQCSPQAELQCPEPHR
;
A
#
# COMPACT_ATOMS: atom_id res chain seq x y z
N GLU A 1 53.55 42.14 3.16
CA GLU A 1 52.19 42.58 3.52
C GLU A 1 51.30 41.36 3.68
N GLY A 2 50.82 41.10 4.89
CA GLY A 2 50.09 39.89 5.25
C GLY A 2 48.60 40.04 5.02
N LEU A 3 48.05 39.34 4.04
CA LEU A 3 46.61 39.20 3.85
C LEU A 3 46.05 38.33 4.98
N ARG A 4 45.41 38.96 5.98
CA ARG A 4 44.58 38.25 6.96
C ARG A 4 43.31 37.80 6.24
N LEU A 5 43.15 36.49 6.09
CA LEU A 5 41.89 35.87 5.70
C LEU A 5 40.84 36.19 6.78
N LEU A 6 39.89 37.06 6.44
CA LEU A 6 38.69 37.31 7.24
C LEU A 6 37.75 36.12 7.03
N GLN A 7 37.98 35.04 7.75
CA GLN A 7 37.05 33.91 7.79
C GLN A 7 36.01 34.19 8.88
N ASP A 8 34.81 34.56 8.46
CA ASP A 8 33.65 34.66 9.34
C ASP A 8 33.02 33.27 9.46
N THR A 9 33.23 32.61 10.60
CA THR A 9 32.66 31.30 10.89
C THR A 9 31.27 31.51 11.47
N GLN A 10 30.23 31.26 10.68
CA GLN A 10 28.84 31.28 11.15
C GLN A 10 28.36 29.86 11.44
N ASP A 11 27.71 29.69 12.59
CA ASP A 11 27.04 28.45 12.96
C ASP A 11 25.79 28.26 12.09
N ILE A 12 25.78 27.17 11.32
CA ILE A 12 24.61 26.76 10.54
C ILE A 12 23.84 25.73 11.36
N GLU A 13 22.62 26.07 11.78
CA GLU A 13 21.73 25.12 12.45
C GLU A 13 21.20 24.10 11.43
N VAL A 14 21.76 22.88 11.46
CA VAL A 14 21.31 21.76 10.64
C VAL A 14 20.26 20.97 11.42
N ARG A 15 19.02 20.94 10.90
CA ARG A 15 17.95 20.06 11.41
C ARG A 15 17.85 18.84 10.52
N ALA A 16 17.83 17.65 11.13
CA ALA A 16 17.55 16.40 10.46
C ALA A 16 16.31 15.76 11.11
N GLU A 17 15.31 15.42 10.30
CA GLU A 17 14.19 14.59 10.71
C GLU A 17 14.29 13.23 10.01
N ALA A 18 14.01 12.15 10.74
CA ALA A 18 13.99 10.82 10.16
C ALA A 18 12.74 10.66 9.29
N PHE A 19 12.93 10.49 7.98
CA PHE A 19 11.86 10.14 7.05
C PHE A 19 11.46 8.67 7.26
N ALA A 20 10.33 8.45 7.92
CA ALA A 20 9.78 7.11 8.18
C ALA A 20 8.47 6.91 7.41
N VAL A 21 8.49 5.94 6.48
CA VAL A 21 7.31 5.46 5.77
C VAL A 21 6.80 4.23 6.50
N ASP A 22 5.59 4.31 7.05
CA ASP A 22 4.95 3.21 7.76
C ASP A 22 3.52 3.04 7.23
N VAL A 23 3.33 2.06 6.35
CA VAL A 23 2.03 1.73 5.75
C VAL A 23 1.71 0.28 6.06
N VAL A 24 0.62 0.06 6.78
CA VAL A 24 0.24 -1.25 7.29
C VAL A 24 -1.05 -1.72 6.62
N PRO A 25 -1.05 -2.89 5.96
CA PRO A 25 -2.27 -3.55 5.53
C PRO A 25 -2.93 -4.29 6.69
N GLU A 26 -4.23 -4.07 6.86
CA GLU A 26 -5.07 -4.72 7.85
C GLU A 26 -6.11 -5.61 7.13
N PHE A 27 -6.00 -6.92 7.31
CA PHE A 27 -6.90 -7.91 6.72
C PHE A 27 -8.01 -8.32 7.70
N PRO A 28 -9.21 -8.68 7.21
CA PRO A 28 -10.30 -9.16 8.06
C PRO A 28 -9.87 -10.40 8.85
N GLY A 29 -10.24 -10.45 10.13
CA GLY A 29 -9.91 -11.58 11.01
C GLY A 29 -8.45 -11.67 11.45
N GLY A 30 -7.62 -10.64 11.20
CA GLY A 30 -6.20 -10.65 11.58
C GLY A 30 -5.35 -11.65 10.79
N SER A 31 -5.87 -12.11 9.66
CA SER A 31 -5.15 -12.99 8.74
C SER A 31 -3.98 -12.27 8.08
N ARG A 32 -3.09 -13.03 7.43
CA ARG A 32 -1.97 -12.49 6.64
C ARG A 32 -2.37 -12.14 5.20
N GLY A 33 -3.64 -12.25 4.84
CA GLY A 33 -4.11 -12.05 3.48
C GLY A 33 -5.62 -12.20 3.35
N LEU A 34 -6.12 -11.97 2.13
CA LEU A 34 -7.54 -12.16 1.82
C LEU A 34 -7.83 -13.63 1.55
N ASP A 35 -8.80 -14.16 2.28
CA ASP A 35 -9.42 -15.44 1.99
C ASP A 35 -10.83 -15.19 1.47
N PHE A 36 -11.14 -15.77 0.31
CA PHE A 36 -12.46 -15.69 -0.32
C PHE A 36 -13.28 -16.96 -0.10
N GLY A 37 -12.69 -18.01 0.47
CA GLY A 37 -13.28 -19.34 0.54
C GLY A 37 -13.57 -19.93 -0.85
N ASP A 38 -14.57 -20.80 -0.91
CA ASP A 38 -15.01 -21.42 -2.15
C ASP A 38 -15.91 -20.46 -2.95
N ILE A 39 -15.38 -19.95 -4.07
CA ILE A 39 -16.17 -19.17 -5.03
C ILE A 39 -16.62 -20.08 -6.15
N ARG A 40 -17.94 -20.10 -6.41
CA ARG A 40 -18.50 -20.84 -7.53
C ARG A 40 -18.09 -20.20 -8.86
N VAL A 41 -17.64 -21.03 -9.81
CA VAL A 41 -17.32 -20.57 -11.18
C VAL A 41 -18.50 -19.81 -11.79
N GLY A 42 -18.21 -18.64 -12.37
CA GLY A 42 -19.21 -17.73 -12.94
C GLY A 42 -19.89 -16.81 -11.92
N THR A 43 -19.52 -16.87 -10.64
CA THR A 43 -19.96 -15.92 -9.61
C THR A 43 -18.83 -14.99 -9.21
N THR A 44 -19.18 -13.90 -8.53
CA THR A 44 -18.21 -12.92 -8.01
C THR A 44 -18.22 -12.96 -6.49
N GLY A 45 -17.07 -13.24 -5.89
CA GLY A 45 -16.83 -13.03 -4.46
C GLY A 45 -16.20 -11.66 -4.21
N GLU A 46 -16.59 -10.99 -3.15
CA GLU A 46 -16.03 -9.70 -2.76
C GLU A 46 -15.38 -9.80 -1.39
N GLN A 47 -14.18 -9.22 -1.26
CA GLN A 47 -13.52 -9.02 0.03
C GLN A 47 -12.88 -7.63 0.06
N GLN A 48 -12.55 -7.17 1.25
CA GLN A 48 -11.87 -5.89 1.42
C GLN A 48 -10.80 -5.98 2.51
N PHE A 49 -9.77 -5.16 2.36
CA PHE A 49 -8.77 -4.92 3.40
C PHE A 49 -8.56 -3.41 3.53
N SER A 50 -7.92 -2.99 4.61
CA SER A 50 -7.59 -1.58 4.82
C SER A 50 -6.09 -1.34 4.73
N LEU A 51 -5.72 -0.17 4.23
CA LEU A 51 -4.36 0.36 4.27
C LEU A 51 -4.35 1.57 5.19
N THR A 52 -3.47 1.56 6.19
CA THR A 52 -3.34 2.66 7.15
C THR A 52 -1.91 3.21 7.07
N ASN A 53 -1.77 4.52 6.86
CA ASN A 53 -0.48 5.20 6.91
C ASN A 53 -0.23 5.69 8.35
N ASN A 54 0.60 4.96 9.09
CA ASN A 54 1.08 5.34 10.42
C ASN A 54 2.33 6.24 10.37
N GLY A 55 2.87 6.47 9.17
CA GLY A 55 4.00 7.36 8.94
C GLY A 55 3.63 8.83 9.11
N LYS A 56 4.66 9.69 9.09
CA LYS A 56 4.51 11.14 9.29
C LYS A 56 4.24 11.92 8.00
N TYR A 57 4.41 11.29 6.84
CA TYR A 57 4.32 11.95 5.54
C TYR A 57 3.29 11.26 4.65
N ALA A 58 2.77 12.00 3.68
CA ALA A 58 1.89 11.45 2.65
C ALA A 58 2.67 10.46 1.77
N VAL A 59 2.03 9.36 1.41
CA VAL A 59 2.64 8.27 0.63
C VAL A 59 1.76 7.90 -0.55
N THR A 60 2.37 7.66 -1.70
CA THR A 60 1.67 7.12 -2.87
C THR A 60 1.95 5.64 -2.96
N TYR A 61 0.91 4.83 -3.17
CA TYR A 61 1.04 3.38 -3.27
C TYR A 61 0.45 2.84 -4.57
N GLU A 62 0.88 1.63 -4.94
CA GLU A 62 0.36 0.87 -6.07
C GLU A 62 0.20 -0.60 -5.67
N LEU A 63 -0.91 -1.22 -6.06
CA LEU A 63 -1.20 -2.64 -5.81
C LEU A 63 -0.94 -3.44 -7.09
N ARG A 64 -0.02 -4.40 -7.04
CA ARG A 64 0.34 -5.25 -8.19
C ARG A 64 0.06 -6.72 -7.91
N VAL A 65 -0.75 -7.34 -8.76
CA VAL A 65 -0.99 -8.80 -8.73
C VAL A 65 0.10 -9.51 -9.56
N ARG A 66 0.99 -10.22 -8.87
CA ARG A 66 2.17 -10.85 -9.49
C ARG A 66 1.81 -11.98 -10.46
N ARG A 67 0.90 -12.88 -10.05
CA ARG A 67 0.55 -14.07 -10.82
C ARG A 67 -0.47 -13.71 -11.91
N ARG A 68 -0.15 -14.05 -13.16
CA ARG A 68 -1.02 -13.76 -14.32
C ARG A 68 -2.42 -14.36 -14.15
N VAL A 69 -2.49 -15.65 -13.80
CA VAL A 69 -3.76 -16.37 -13.65
C VAL A 69 -4.66 -15.71 -12.59
N ILE A 70 -4.08 -15.20 -11.51
CA ILE A 70 -4.83 -14.50 -10.44
C ILE A 70 -5.27 -13.10 -10.90
N ARG A 71 -4.47 -12.44 -11.73
CA ARG A 71 -4.80 -11.11 -12.29
C ARG A 71 -6.01 -11.15 -13.22
N ASP A 72 -6.18 -12.25 -13.93
CA ASP A 72 -7.31 -12.42 -14.87
C ASP A 72 -8.64 -12.63 -14.15
N ILE A 73 -8.61 -13.08 -12.88
CA ILE A 73 -9.82 -13.30 -12.05
C ILE A 73 -10.04 -12.25 -10.97
N LEU A 74 -9.02 -11.45 -10.61
CA LEU A 74 -9.11 -10.42 -9.57
C LEU A 74 -9.25 -9.02 -10.16
N ALA A 75 -10.29 -8.31 -9.73
CA ALA A 75 -10.40 -6.87 -9.89
C ALA A 75 -10.12 -6.18 -8.55
N VAL A 76 -9.06 -5.36 -8.51
CA VAL A 76 -8.67 -4.60 -7.31
C VAL A 76 -9.08 -3.15 -7.50
N GLU A 77 -10.06 -2.71 -6.72
CA GLU A 77 -10.51 -1.33 -6.70
C GLU A 77 -9.89 -0.62 -5.50
N ALA A 78 -8.74 0.02 -5.73
CA ALA A 78 -8.23 1.01 -4.80
C ALA A 78 -9.06 2.28 -4.95
N GLN A 79 -9.80 2.65 -3.89
CA GLN A 79 -10.51 3.92 -3.83
C GLN A 79 -9.48 5.05 -4.02
N LYS A 80 -9.51 5.76 -5.15
CA LYS A 80 -8.69 6.95 -5.36
C LYS A 80 -9.12 8.00 -4.32
N GLY A 81 -8.17 8.74 -3.76
CA GLY A 81 -8.52 9.86 -2.88
C GLY A 81 -9.20 11.00 -3.64
N ASP A 82 -9.72 11.99 -2.93
CA ASP A 82 -10.38 13.17 -3.50
C ASP A 82 -9.59 13.88 -4.62
N ASP A 83 -8.27 13.74 -4.61
CA ASP A 83 -7.35 14.31 -5.61
C ASP A 83 -7.13 13.42 -6.86
N GLY A 84 -7.87 12.31 -6.97
CA GLY A 84 -7.71 11.31 -8.05
C GLY A 84 -6.42 10.47 -7.95
N THR A 85 -5.59 10.71 -6.93
CA THR A 85 -4.33 10.02 -6.68
C THR A 85 -4.47 8.90 -5.65
N THR A 86 -3.55 7.93 -5.67
CA THR A 86 -3.39 6.90 -4.62
C THR A 86 -2.58 7.42 -3.43
N ALA A 87 -2.61 8.73 -3.18
CA ALA A 87 -1.96 9.34 -2.02
C ALA A 87 -2.74 9.00 -0.74
N LEU A 88 -2.03 8.56 0.28
CA LEU A 88 -2.52 8.24 1.61
C LEU A 88 -1.84 9.19 2.62
N GLN A 89 -2.64 10.04 3.24
CA GLN A 89 -2.15 11.03 4.21
C GLN A 89 -1.73 10.36 5.53
N PRO A 90 -0.89 10.99 6.36
CA PRO A 90 -0.57 10.52 7.70
C PRO A 90 -1.83 10.30 8.55
N GLY A 91 -1.94 9.14 9.19
CA GLY A 91 -3.11 8.72 9.96
C GLY A 91 -4.33 8.33 9.12
N GLN A 92 -4.26 8.44 7.79
CA GLN A 92 -5.39 8.09 6.92
C GLN A 92 -5.48 6.58 6.76
N LYS A 93 -6.70 6.07 6.95
CA LYS A 93 -7.10 4.71 6.63
C LYS A 93 -7.90 4.70 5.33
N ARG A 94 -7.58 3.75 4.44
CA ARG A 94 -8.25 3.58 3.16
C ARG A 94 -8.63 2.13 2.94
N VAL A 95 -9.90 1.91 2.61
CA VAL A 95 -10.42 0.58 2.30
C VAL A 95 -10.16 0.28 0.82
N VAL A 96 -9.63 -0.90 0.56
CA VAL A 96 -9.41 -1.45 -0.79
C VAL A 96 -10.35 -2.62 -0.96
N LYS A 97 -11.19 -2.54 -1.99
CA LYS A 97 -12.10 -3.64 -2.35
C LYS A 97 -11.43 -4.52 -3.40
N VAL A 98 -11.61 -5.83 -3.24
CA VAL A 98 -11.08 -6.84 -4.14
C VAL A 98 -12.22 -7.77 -4.51
N GLN A 99 -12.51 -7.84 -5.80
CA GLN A 99 -13.50 -8.75 -6.36
C GLN A 99 -12.78 -9.90 -7.05
N CYS A 100 -13.29 -11.11 -6.88
CA CYS A 100 -12.79 -12.33 -7.47
C CYS A 100 -13.89 -13.00 -8.29
N SER A 101 -13.69 -13.08 -9.61
CA SER A 101 -14.66 -13.60 -10.58
C SER A 101 -14.04 -14.73 -11.41
N PRO A 102 -13.94 -15.95 -10.88
CA PRO A 102 -13.37 -17.08 -11.60
C PRO A 102 -14.29 -17.52 -12.75
N GLN A 103 -13.75 -17.59 -13.97
CA GLN A 103 -14.47 -18.09 -15.16
C GLN A 103 -14.18 -19.57 -15.47
N ALA A 104 -13.23 -20.17 -14.77
CA ALA A 104 -12.89 -21.59 -14.84
C ALA A 104 -12.50 -22.08 -13.45
N GLU A 105 -12.46 -23.39 -13.26
CA GLU A 105 -11.95 -23.99 -12.04
C GLU A 105 -10.48 -23.59 -11.83
N LEU A 106 -10.19 -23.08 -10.64
CA LEU A 106 -8.86 -22.66 -10.27
C LEU A 106 -8.55 -23.11 -8.84
N GLN A 107 -7.57 -23.99 -8.70
CA GLN A 107 -6.96 -24.27 -7.41
C GLN A 107 -5.95 -23.16 -7.10
N CYS A 108 -6.28 -22.27 -6.17
CA CYS A 108 -5.28 -21.36 -5.61
C CYS A 108 -4.26 -22.19 -4.82
N PRO A 109 -2.96 -22.13 -5.17
CA PRO A 109 -1.95 -22.89 -4.44
C PRO A 109 -1.79 -22.33 -3.04
N GLU A 110 -1.66 -23.22 -2.06
CA GLU A 110 -1.44 -22.84 -0.68
C GLU A 110 -0.18 -21.96 -0.54
N PRO A 111 -0.22 -20.92 0.31
CA PRO A 111 0.98 -20.16 0.60
C PRO A 111 2.00 -21.10 1.26
N HIS A 112 3.12 -21.35 0.58
CA HIS A 112 4.24 -22.10 1.17
C HIS A 112 4.68 -21.37 2.45
N ARG A 113 4.61 -22.11 3.56
CA ARG A 113 4.89 -21.65 4.92
C ARG A 113 6.37 -21.37 5.14
#